data_AF-A0A1B1AMS0-F1
#
_entry.id   AF-A0A1B1AMS0-F1
#
_cell.length_a   1.000
_cell.length_b   1.000
_cell.length_c   1.000
_cell.angle_alpha   90.00
_cell.angle_beta   90.00
_cell.angle_gamma   90.00
#
_symmetry.space_group_name_H-M   'P 1'
#
loop_
_entity.id
_entity.type
_entity.pdbx_description
1 polymer ?
#
loop_
_entity_poly.entity_id
_entity_poly.type
_entity_poly.pdbx_seq_one_letter_code
_entity_poly.pdbx_strand_id
1 'polypeptide(L)'
;MAIAAYLAFEPEDANAAHAVSAELEQHGWDVLRSGAEYRVQDKLGALVEAVGKAAIVVVLASPAAQESAWIRREVAAALNNGRSIIVVKTNDLAAESWINQTLDPSSFIDLRQGAQSEVLAQIVDRARSANGGGRVIAMLNIKGGVGKTVLAANLFAAAHLADKRAISFIDLDPQHNLTQYFLSPGERHRIRDRNHTLYGILNARGEHSTPPGDFGAISIPLNRARRGKGPNFELVAGDERLFEFTLDTRPDRDKAEAFTRFRALVAALRARSDAVIIDSNPCATFLTRLAITTADHIVAPVRPERYSLTGLNMLEHVVREVRGRALRPEEFSVLLNGVNDRTRSGETGDADALTRGEIQNAPFFGSALLPDEVPYSAVLRSAPTERFATNPINVTAMMRVGGRPAKEALARAAAAILRRAAP
;
A
#
# COMPACT_ATOMS: atom_id res chain seq x y z
N MET A 1 3.41 19.08 -13.23
CA MET A 1 1.97 18.76 -13.42
C MET A 1 1.25 19.17 -12.17
N ALA A 2 0.07 19.80 -12.29
CA ALA A 2 -0.77 20.07 -11.12
C ALA A 2 -1.24 18.74 -10.51
N ILE A 3 -1.32 18.66 -9.18
CA ILE A 3 -1.77 17.47 -8.48
C ILE A 3 -3.29 17.53 -8.41
N ALA A 4 -3.97 16.46 -8.85
CA ALA A 4 -5.43 16.44 -8.88
C ALA A 4 -6.04 16.19 -7.49
N ALA A 5 -7.08 16.95 -7.14
CA ALA A 5 -7.98 16.70 -6.02
C ALA A 5 -9.40 16.41 -6.54
N TYR A 6 -10.13 15.51 -5.89
CA TYR A 6 -11.53 15.26 -6.21
C TYR A 6 -12.42 15.74 -5.07
N LEU A 7 -13.46 16.52 -5.36
CA LEU A 7 -14.39 17.07 -4.38
C LEU A 7 -15.77 16.41 -4.51
N ALA A 8 -16.14 15.59 -3.53
CA ALA A 8 -17.43 14.92 -3.41
C ALA A 8 -18.39 15.75 -2.54
N PHE A 9 -19.52 16.20 -3.09
CA PHE A 9 -20.51 17.02 -2.39
C PHE A 9 -21.90 16.90 -3.04
N GLU A 10 -22.96 17.23 -2.30
CA GLU A 10 -24.31 17.36 -2.85
C GLU A 10 -24.62 18.80 -3.24
N PRO A 11 -25.59 19.08 -4.15
CA PRO A 11 -25.92 20.44 -4.58
C PRO A 11 -26.18 21.43 -3.43
N GLU A 12 -26.72 20.95 -2.31
CA GLU A 12 -26.96 21.73 -1.09
C GLU A 12 -25.65 22.29 -0.48
N ASP A 13 -24.52 21.64 -0.72
CA ASP A 13 -23.20 22.02 -0.23
C ASP A 13 -22.39 22.84 -1.27
N ALA A 14 -22.99 23.26 -2.39
CA ALA A 14 -22.28 23.88 -3.52
C ALA A 14 -21.47 25.15 -3.15
N ASN A 15 -21.98 25.97 -2.22
CA ASN A 15 -21.26 27.16 -1.77
C ASN A 15 -19.97 26.80 -1.02
N ALA A 16 -20.04 25.81 -0.13
CA ALA A 16 -18.87 25.29 0.56
C ALA A 16 -17.90 24.63 -0.43
N ALA A 17 -18.44 23.91 -1.43
CA ALA A 17 -17.63 23.28 -2.47
C ALA A 17 -16.85 24.28 -3.30
N HIS A 18 -17.47 25.41 -3.67
CA HIS A 18 -16.79 26.50 -4.37
C HIS A 18 -15.67 27.12 -3.54
N ALA A 19 -15.90 27.38 -2.25
CA ALA A 19 -14.88 27.94 -1.37
C ALA A 19 -13.67 26.99 -1.21
N VAL A 20 -13.92 25.71 -0.95
CA VAL A 20 -12.86 24.68 -0.82
C VAL A 20 -12.10 24.50 -2.13
N SER A 21 -12.81 24.49 -3.27
CA SER A 21 -12.17 24.35 -4.58
C SER A 21 -11.25 25.54 -4.88
N ALA A 22 -11.74 26.77 -4.67
CA ALA A 22 -10.97 27.98 -4.92
C ALA A 22 -9.69 28.01 -4.06
N GLU A 23 -9.78 27.60 -2.80
CA GLU A 23 -8.61 27.53 -1.92
C GLU A 23 -7.56 26.51 -2.40
N LEU A 24 -8.00 25.31 -2.81
CA LEU A 24 -7.11 24.28 -3.34
C LEU A 24 -6.47 24.71 -4.66
N GLU A 25 -7.25 25.29 -5.58
CA GLU A 25 -6.79 25.80 -6.88
C GLU A 25 -5.74 26.91 -6.70
N GLN A 26 -5.95 27.84 -5.77
CA GLN A 26 -4.95 28.87 -5.41
C GLN A 26 -3.62 28.28 -4.93
N HIS A 27 -3.65 27.07 -4.38
CA HIS A 27 -2.48 26.34 -3.89
C HIS A 27 -1.96 25.28 -4.87
N GLY A 28 -2.34 25.37 -6.15
CA GLY A 28 -1.77 24.58 -7.24
C GLY A 28 -2.38 23.19 -7.44
N TRP A 29 -3.55 22.92 -6.86
CA TRP A 29 -4.31 21.71 -7.09
C TRP A 29 -5.22 21.86 -8.30
N ASP A 30 -5.35 20.80 -9.09
CA ASP A 30 -6.37 20.69 -10.14
C ASP A 30 -7.61 20.03 -9.55
N VAL A 31 -8.72 20.76 -9.39
CA VAL A 31 -9.88 20.28 -8.64
C VAL A 31 -10.97 19.77 -9.57
N LEU A 32 -11.20 18.45 -9.53
CA LEU A 32 -12.36 17.80 -10.13
C LEU A 32 -13.52 17.81 -9.13
N ARG A 33 -14.72 18.16 -9.59
CA ARG A 33 -15.90 18.31 -8.74
C ARG A 33 -16.90 17.20 -9.06
N SER A 34 -17.55 16.67 -8.03
CA SER A 34 -18.72 15.81 -8.21
C SER A 34 -19.84 16.63 -8.83
N GLY A 35 -20.43 16.10 -9.89
CA GLY A 35 -21.41 16.80 -10.71
C GLY A 35 -22.38 15.85 -11.38
N ALA A 36 -23.50 16.39 -11.89
CA ALA A 36 -24.55 15.62 -12.55
C ALA A 36 -24.00 14.82 -13.75
N GLU A 37 -22.95 15.32 -14.38
CA GLU A 37 -22.26 14.70 -15.50
C GLU A 37 -21.57 13.37 -15.16
N TYR A 38 -21.28 13.08 -13.89
CA TYR A 38 -20.70 11.81 -13.43
C TYR A 38 -21.73 10.91 -12.71
N ARG A 39 -22.85 11.50 -12.29
CA ARG A 39 -23.90 10.84 -11.49
C ARG A 39 -25.01 10.23 -12.33
N VAL A 40 -24.61 9.57 -13.41
CA VAL A 40 -25.49 8.78 -14.27
C VAL A 40 -24.99 7.35 -14.26
N GLN A 41 -25.89 6.36 -14.22
CA GLN A 41 -25.51 4.95 -14.05
C GLN A 41 -24.50 4.48 -15.11
N ASP A 42 -24.68 4.92 -16.36
CA ASP A 42 -23.78 4.60 -17.48
C ASP A 42 -22.39 5.23 -17.36
N LYS A 43 -22.22 6.21 -16.47
CA LYS A 43 -20.95 6.93 -16.24
C LYS A 43 -20.27 6.55 -14.93
N LEU A 44 -20.73 5.49 -14.27
CA LEU A 44 -20.11 4.99 -13.03
C LEU A 44 -18.62 4.68 -13.23
N GLY A 45 -18.23 4.11 -14.38
CA GLY A 45 -16.82 3.85 -14.68
C GLY A 45 -15.98 5.13 -14.71
N ALA A 46 -16.50 6.21 -15.34
CA ALA A 46 -15.81 7.49 -15.41
C ALA A 46 -15.68 8.16 -14.04
N LEU A 47 -16.69 8.01 -13.17
CA LEU A 47 -16.64 8.46 -11.79
C LEU A 47 -15.52 7.78 -11.01
N VAL A 48 -15.49 6.44 -11.03
CA VAL A 48 -14.46 5.66 -10.30
C VAL A 48 -13.06 5.97 -10.86
N GLU A 49 -12.95 6.19 -12.17
CA GLU A 49 -11.70 6.59 -12.81
C GLU A 49 -11.23 7.98 -12.33
N ALA A 50 -12.11 8.98 -12.30
CA ALA A 50 -11.79 10.33 -11.84
C ALA A 50 -11.33 10.33 -10.37
N VAL A 51 -12.09 9.67 -9.49
CA VAL A 51 -11.74 9.52 -8.07
C VAL A 51 -10.43 8.76 -7.90
N GLY A 52 -10.23 7.68 -8.65
CA GLY A 52 -9.04 6.84 -8.57
C GLY A 52 -7.75 7.49 -9.12
N LYS A 53 -7.86 8.59 -9.88
CA LYS A 53 -6.73 9.39 -10.37
C LYS A 53 -6.34 10.53 -9.43
N ALA A 54 -7.27 11.02 -8.62
CA ALA A 54 -6.99 12.09 -7.68
C ALA A 54 -5.96 11.65 -6.63
N ALA A 55 -5.11 12.57 -6.18
CA ALA A 55 -4.20 12.30 -5.06
C ALA A 55 -4.92 12.36 -3.72
N ILE A 56 -5.93 13.23 -3.62
CA ILE A 56 -6.80 13.36 -2.44
C ILE A 56 -8.27 13.42 -2.88
N VAL A 57 -9.14 13.04 -1.95
CA VAL A 57 -10.59 13.17 -2.09
C VAL A 57 -11.10 13.98 -0.91
N VAL A 58 -11.73 15.11 -1.19
CA VAL A 58 -12.39 15.93 -0.18
C VAL A 58 -13.89 15.63 -0.21
N VAL A 59 -14.46 15.29 0.94
CA VAL A 59 -15.88 14.94 1.08
C VAL A 59 -16.56 16.00 1.93
N LEU A 60 -17.53 16.72 1.36
CA LEU A 60 -18.40 17.60 2.12
C LEU A 60 -19.48 16.76 2.79
N ALA A 61 -19.44 16.71 4.12
CA ALA A 61 -20.28 15.85 4.92
C ALA A 61 -21.45 16.66 5.51
N SER A 62 -22.63 16.36 4.99
CA SER A 62 -23.93 16.95 5.33
C SER A 62 -25.02 15.87 5.43
N PRO A 63 -26.21 16.17 5.97
CA PRO A 63 -27.36 15.26 5.89
C PRO A 63 -27.70 14.81 4.46
N ALA A 64 -27.56 15.69 3.46
CA ALA A 64 -27.78 15.34 2.06
C ALA A 64 -26.72 14.32 1.57
N ALA A 65 -25.45 14.54 1.91
CA ALA A 65 -24.37 13.63 1.57
C ALA A 65 -24.53 12.24 2.23
N GLN A 66 -25.08 12.20 3.45
CA GLN A 66 -25.40 10.96 4.16
C GLN A 66 -26.48 10.13 3.42
N GLU A 67 -27.49 10.77 2.84
CA GLU A 67 -28.55 10.08 2.07
C GLU A 67 -28.11 9.76 0.63
N SER A 68 -27.01 10.35 0.16
CA SER A 68 -26.54 10.18 -1.22
C SER A 68 -25.84 8.85 -1.47
N ALA A 69 -26.46 8.05 -2.35
CA ALA A 69 -25.84 6.86 -2.91
C ALA A 69 -24.59 7.19 -3.75
N TRP A 70 -24.48 8.41 -4.29
CA TRP A 70 -23.34 8.84 -5.10
C TRP A 70 -22.12 9.16 -4.24
N ILE A 71 -22.29 9.92 -3.15
CA ILE A 71 -21.21 10.18 -2.18
C ILE A 71 -20.68 8.86 -1.62
N ARG A 72 -21.57 7.91 -1.29
CA ARG A 72 -21.16 6.59 -0.83
C ARG A 72 -20.29 5.86 -1.86
N ARG A 73 -20.61 5.96 -3.16
CA ARG A 73 -19.80 5.37 -4.24
C ARG A 73 -18.45 6.07 -4.42
N GLU A 74 -18.43 7.40 -4.34
CA GLU A 74 -17.20 8.20 -4.43
C GLU A 74 -16.25 7.91 -3.27
N VAL A 75 -16.77 7.82 -2.05
CA VAL A 75 -16.00 7.39 -0.87
C VAL A 75 -15.50 5.97 -1.05
N ALA A 76 -16.35 5.03 -1.48
CA ALA A 76 -15.91 3.66 -1.75
C ALA A 76 -14.80 3.59 -2.81
N ALA A 77 -14.92 4.37 -3.90
CA ALA A 77 -13.90 4.47 -4.94
C ALA A 77 -12.58 5.04 -4.38
N ALA A 78 -12.64 6.07 -3.54
CA ALA A 78 -11.49 6.66 -2.88
C ALA A 78 -10.77 5.62 -1.99
N LEU A 79 -11.52 4.91 -1.15
CA LEU A 79 -11.01 3.87 -0.26
C LEU A 79 -10.39 2.71 -1.04
N ASN A 80 -11.06 2.23 -2.09
CA ASN A 80 -10.56 1.12 -2.92
C ASN A 80 -9.28 1.47 -3.68
N ASN A 81 -9.04 2.77 -3.92
CA ASN A 81 -7.88 3.27 -4.66
C ASN A 81 -6.80 3.86 -3.75
N GLY A 82 -6.90 3.72 -2.43
CA GLY A 82 -5.90 4.19 -1.46
C GLY A 82 -5.82 5.70 -1.32
N ARG A 83 -6.87 6.42 -1.73
CA ARG A 83 -6.85 7.88 -1.72
C ARG A 83 -7.08 8.40 -0.31
N SER A 84 -6.31 9.41 0.05
CA SER A 84 -6.50 10.12 1.31
C SER A 84 -7.82 10.87 1.23
N ILE A 85 -8.66 10.68 2.25
CA ILE A 85 -9.97 11.30 2.33
C ILE A 85 -9.91 12.40 3.38
N ILE A 86 -10.26 13.62 3.00
CA ILE A 86 -10.40 14.76 3.90
C ILE A 86 -11.89 15.03 4.03
N VAL A 87 -12.43 14.83 5.22
CA VAL A 87 -13.85 15.06 5.48
C VAL A 87 -14.04 16.46 6.03
N VAL A 88 -14.90 17.23 5.39
CA VAL A 88 -15.24 18.61 5.76
C VAL A 88 -16.71 18.64 6.14
N LYS A 89 -17.00 18.79 7.42
CA LYS A 89 -18.35 18.81 7.96
C LYS A 89 -18.99 20.18 7.69
N THR A 90 -19.99 20.23 6.83
CA THR A 90 -20.73 21.46 6.50
C THR A 90 -21.99 21.63 7.32
N ASN A 91 -22.51 20.53 7.89
CA ASN A 91 -23.70 20.53 8.75
C ASN A 91 -23.63 19.37 9.76
N ASP A 92 -24.55 19.31 10.72
CA ASP A 92 -24.60 18.23 11.70
C ASP A 92 -24.97 16.88 11.08
N LEU A 93 -24.24 15.86 11.52
CA LEU A 93 -24.44 14.47 11.12
C LEU A 93 -24.94 13.68 12.33
N ALA A 94 -25.91 12.82 12.11
CA ALA A 94 -26.35 11.87 13.13
C ALA A 94 -25.17 10.99 13.57
N ALA A 95 -25.10 10.63 14.86
CA ALA A 95 -24.06 9.73 15.38
C ALA A 95 -24.01 8.40 14.61
N GLU A 96 -25.18 7.91 14.19
CA GLU A 96 -25.37 6.67 13.42
C GLU A 96 -25.13 6.83 11.90
N SER A 97 -24.64 7.98 11.44
CA SER A 97 -24.33 8.22 10.03
C SER A 97 -23.33 7.20 9.50
N TRP A 98 -23.52 6.73 8.25
CA TRP A 98 -22.56 5.80 7.64
C TRP A 98 -21.22 6.49 7.42
N ILE A 99 -21.20 7.81 7.22
CA ILE A 99 -19.98 8.61 7.11
C ILE A 99 -19.20 8.53 8.42
N ASN A 100 -19.87 8.71 9.58
CA ASN A 100 -19.24 8.59 10.90
C ASN A 100 -18.78 7.16 11.23
N GLN A 101 -19.47 6.15 10.70
CA GLN A 101 -19.13 4.74 10.89
C GLN A 101 -17.98 4.27 9.98
N THR A 102 -17.83 4.89 8.80
CA THR A 102 -16.87 4.49 7.77
C THR A 102 -15.57 5.30 7.82
N LEU A 103 -15.67 6.58 8.19
CA LEU A 103 -14.57 7.53 8.23
C LEU A 103 -14.36 8.01 9.66
N ASP A 104 -13.11 8.28 10.04
CA ASP A 104 -12.75 8.68 11.41
C ASP A 104 -13.26 10.10 11.75
N PRO A 105 -14.29 10.24 12.62
CA PRO A 105 -14.88 11.54 12.93
C PRO A 105 -13.93 12.49 13.66
N SER A 106 -12.92 11.95 14.37
CA SER A 106 -11.91 12.77 15.06
C SER A 106 -11.03 13.53 14.07
N SER A 107 -11.00 13.07 12.82
CA SER A 107 -10.31 13.71 11.72
C SER A 107 -11.21 14.63 10.91
N PHE A 108 -12.43 14.98 11.32
CA PHE A 108 -13.25 15.87 10.47
C PHE A 108 -12.83 17.34 10.66
N ILE A 109 -12.85 18.11 9.56
CA ILE A 109 -12.66 19.56 9.60
C ILE A 109 -14.05 20.20 9.68
N ASP A 110 -14.28 21.10 10.63
CA ASP A 110 -15.58 21.73 10.83
C ASP A 110 -15.70 23.04 10.06
N LEU A 111 -16.59 23.08 9.06
CA LEU A 111 -16.89 24.25 8.23
C LEU A 111 -18.30 24.81 8.52
N ARG A 112 -18.99 24.35 9.58
CA ARG A 112 -20.37 24.76 9.89
C ARG A 112 -20.51 26.26 10.18
N GLN A 113 -19.45 26.89 10.68
CA GLN A 113 -19.41 28.34 10.93
C GLN A 113 -19.00 29.16 9.68
N GLY A 114 -18.92 28.52 8.51
CA GLY A 114 -18.57 29.14 7.25
C GLY A 114 -17.12 28.93 6.83
N ALA A 115 -16.83 29.29 5.58
CA ALA A 115 -15.52 29.11 4.94
C ALA A 115 -14.52 30.19 5.35
N GLN A 116 -14.22 30.25 6.65
CA GLN A 116 -13.18 31.14 7.18
C GLN A 116 -11.80 30.70 6.67
N SER A 117 -10.93 31.66 6.38
CA SER A 117 -9.59 31.40 5.80
C SER A 117 -8.75 30.42 6.63
N GLU A 118 -8.88 30.43 7.96
CA GLU A 118 -8.16 29.49 8.83
C GLU A 118 -8.60 28.04 8.62
N VAL A 119 -9.90 27.80 8.50
CA VAL A 119 -10.45 26.45 8.27
C VAL A 119 -10.10 25.95 6.87
N LEU A 120 -10.16 26.84 5.87
CA LEU A 120 -9.75 26.52 4.50
C LEU A 120 -8.26 26.18 4.41
N ALA A 121 -7.40 26.93 5.13
CA ALA A 121 -5.97 26.63 5.23
C ALA A 121 -5.71 25.24 5.84
N GLN A 122 -6.50 24.82 6.85
CA GLN A 122 -6.39 23.46 7.41
C GLN A 122 -6.66 22.37 6.35
N ILE A 123 -7.59 22.59 5.42
CA ILE A 123 -7.86 21.65 4.32
C ILE A 123 -6.63 21.54 3.41
N VAL A 124 -6.02 22.66 3.05
CA VAL A 124 -4.80 22.70 2.21
C VAL A 124 -3.63 22.03 2.92
N ASP A 125 -3.44 22.27 4.21
CA ASP A 125 -2.35 21.67 4.97
C ASP A 125 -2.51 20.16 5.10
N ARG A 126 -3.75 19.68 5.26
CA ARG A 126 -4.03 18.25 5.21
C ARG A 126 -3.85 17.66 3.82
N ALA A 127 -4.24 18.38 2.78
CA ALA A 127 -4.04 17.98 1.38
C ALA A 127 -2.53 17.80 1.09
N ARG A 128 -1.71 18.76 1.52
CA ARG A 128 -0.25 18.69 1.43
C ARG A 128 0.32 17.52 2.24
N SER A 129 -0.11 17.36 3.49
CA SER A 129 0.38 16.29 4.38
C SER A 129 0.02 14.90 3.84
N ALA A 130 -1.19 14.74 3.33
CA ALA A 130 -1.66 13.52 2.70
C ALA A 130 -0.85 13.13 1.46
N ASN A 131 -0.38 14.12 0.70
CA ASN A 131 0.41 13.90 -0.50
C ASN A 131 1.94 13.94 -0.26
N GLY A 132 2.38 14.42 0.91
CA GLY A 132 3.80 14.58 1.28
C GLY A 132 4.44 13.41 2.02
N GLY A 133 3.67 12.39 2.42
CA GLY A 133 4.20 11.20 3.11
C GLY A 133 4.83 10.17 2.17
N GLY A 134 5.58 9.20 2.73
CA GLY A 134 6.20 8.12 1.97
C GLY A 134 5.25 7.20 1.23
N ARG A 135 5.75 6.57 0.17
CA ARG A 135 4.95 5.77 -0.76
C ARG A 135 4.64 4.38 -0.23
N VAL A 136 3.40 3.94 -0.38
CA VAL A 136 2.96 2.59 0.00
C VAL A 136 3.13 1.67 -1.20
N ILE A 137 4.03 0.69 -1.08
CA ILE A 137 4.37 -0.25 -2.13
C ILE A 137 3.96 -1.66 -1.70
N ALA A 138 3.06 -2.30 -2.43
CA ALA A 138 2.67 -3.68 -2.19
C ALA A 138 3.43 -4.65 -3.09
N MET A 139 4.04 -5.67 -2.49
CA MET A 139 4.69 -6.77 -3.18
C MET A 139 3.65 -7.88 -3.42
N LEU A 140 3.15 -8.01 -4.65
CA LEU A 140 2.02 -8.91 -4.96
C LEU A 140 2.36 -9.89 -6.09
N ASN A 141 1.97 -11.16 -5.92
CA ASN A 141 1.91 -12.15 -7.01
C ASN A 141 1.08 -13.34 -6.54
N ILE A 142 0.13 -13.77 -7.35
CA ILE A 142 -0.71 -14.96 -7.11
C ILE A 142 0.12 -16.25 -7.16
N LYS A 143 1.22 -16.26 -7.92
CA LYS A 143 2.15 -17.39 -7.93
C LYS A 143 2.99 -17.40 -6.65
N GLY A 144 2.94 -18.50 -5.91
CA GLY A 144 3.84 -18.78 -4.79
C GLY A 144 5.29 -18.95 -5.23
N GLY A 145 6.24 -18.75 -4.32
CA GLY A 145 7.66 -19.07 -4.58
C GLY A 145 8.42 -18.15 -5.55
N VAL A 146 7.80 -17.10 -6.08
CA VAL A 146 8.47 -16.13 -6.98
C VAL A 146 9.50 -15.23 -6.29
N GLY A 147 9.59 -15.28 -4.95
CA GLY A 147 10.54 -14.51 -4.16
C GLY A 147 10.03 -13.16 -3.64
N LYS A 148 8.71 -12.96 -3.49
CA LYS A 148 8.10 -11.74 -2.91
C LYS A 148 8.78 -11.27 -1.64
N THR A 149 8.72 -12.06 -0.56
CA THR A 149 9.29 -11.73 0.75
C THR A 149 10.79 -11.43 0.67
N VAL A 150 11.54 -12.26 -0.04
CA VAL A 150 12.99 -12.10 -0.18
C VAL A 150 13.31 -10.80 -0.91
N LEU A 151 12.60 -10.48 -1.98
CA LEU A 151 12.78 -9.22 -2.71
C LEU A 151 12.31 -8.02 -1.92
N ALA A 152 11.17 -8.11 -1.22
CA ALA A 152 10.67 -7.08 -0.33
C ALA A 152 11.76 -6.68 0.67
N ALA A 153 12.31 -7.66 1.40
CA ALA A 153 13.38 -7.40 2.34
C ALA A 153 14.62 -6.78 1.65
N ASN A 154 15.11 -7.40 0.58
CA ASN A 154 16.43 -7.07 0.02
C ASN A 154 16.46 -5.81 -0.86
N LEU A 155 15.41 -5.53 -1.64
CA LEU A 155 15.33 -4.31 -2.44
C LEU A 155 15.35 -3.08 -1.53
N PHE A 156 14.47 -3.07 -0.53
CA PHE A 156 14.31 -1.88 0.31
C PHE A 156 15.37 -1.77 1.41
N ALA A 157 16.02 -2.87 1.81
CA ALA A 157 17.26 -2.80 2.55
C ALA A 157 18.40 -2.19 1.72
N ALA A 158 18.50 -2.50 0.43
CA ALA A 158 19.48 -1.89 -0.46
C ALA A 158 19.23 -0.38 -0.60
N ALA A 159 17.98 0.05 -0.78
CA ALA A 159 17.60 1.47 -0.80
C ALA A 159 17.94 2.18 0.52
N HIS A 160 17.63 1.58 1.67
CA HIS A 160 17.97 2.13 2.98
C HIS A 160 19.49 2.31 3.16
N LEU A 161 20.28 1.32 2.71
CA LEU A 161 21.73 1.33 2.84
C LEU A 161 22.40 2.36 1.93
N ALA A 162 22.03 2.36 0.65
CA ALA A 162 22.61 3.19 -0.39
C ALA A 162 22.20 4.66 -0.21
N ASP A 163 20.91 4.91 -0.06
CA ASP A 163 20.34 6.25 -0.20
C ASP A 163 19.81 6.83 1.12
N LYS A 164 19.98 6.12 2.25
CA LYS A 164 19.47 6.54 3.56
C LYS A 164 17.96 6.77 3.56
N ARG A 165 17.21 5.98 2.78
CA ARG A 165 15.75 6.00 2.79
C ARG A 165 15.20 5.44 4.10
N ALA A 166 14.21 6.11 4.66
CA ALA A 166 13.42 5.61 5.76
C ALA A 166 12.40 4.58 5.24
N ILE A 167 12.45 3.34 5.74
CA ILE A 167 11.63 2.23 5.25
C ILE A 167 10.88 1.59 6.42
N SER A 168 9.57 1.42 6.26
CA SER A 168 8.76 0.59 7.15
C SER A 168 8.26 -0.62 6.39
N PHE A 169 8.38 -1.82 6.96
CA PHE A 169 7.80 -3.04 6.43
C PHE A 169 6.53 -3.40 7.18
N ILE A 170 5.57 -4.01 6.48
CA ILE A 170 4.39 -4.64 7.03
C ILE A 170 4.34 -6.07 6.49
N ASP A 171 4.39 -7.05 7.39
CA ASP A 171 4.18 -8.45 7.04
C ASP A 171 2.70 -8.80 7.17
N LEU A 172 2.02 -8.86 6.03
CA LEU A 172 0.59 -9.11 5.88
C LEU A 172 0.31 -10.57 5.45
N ASP A 173 1.31 -11.44 5.51
CA ASP A 173 1.16 -12.88 5.24
C ASP A 173 0.96 -13.64 6.56
N PRO A 174 -0.09 -14.48 6.72
CA PRO A 174 -0.20 -15.38 7.88
C PRO A 174 0.99 -16.33 8.06
N GLN A 175 1.72 -16.67 6.99
CA GLN A 175 2.97 -17.43 7.08
C GLN A 175 4.13 -16.59 7.65
N HIS A 176 3.94 -15.28 7.77
CA HIS A 176 4.81 -14.32 8.45
C HIS A 176 6.29 -14.46 8.03
N ASN A 177 6.53 -14.77 6.76
CA ASN A 177 7.86 -15.10 6.25
C ASN A 177 8.80 -13.90 6.33
N LEU A 178 8.30 -12.67 6.16
CA LEU A 178 9.11 -11.46 6.29
C LEU A 178 9.55 -11.24 7.75
N THR A 179 8.65 -11.53 8.68
CA THR A 179 8.91 -11.49 10.12
C THR A 179 9.97 -12.53 10.50
N GLN A 180 9.84 -13.76 9.99
CA GLN A 180 10.84 -14.81 10.16
C GLN A 180 12.19 -14.45 9.54
N TYR A 181 12.18 -13.70 8.44
CA TYR A 181 13.39 -13.23 7.77
C TYR A 181 14.21 -12.26 8.64
N PHE A 182 13.52 -11.36 9.36
CA PHE A 182 14.17 -10.30 10.14
C PHE A 182 14.36 -10.61 11.62
N LEU A 183 13.57 -11.52 12.22
CA LEU A 183 13.52 -11.72 13.66
C LEU A 183 13.81 -13.17 14.05
N SER A 184 14.58 -13.36 15.12
CA SER A 184 14.83 -14.69 15.69
C SER A 184 13.55 -15.29 16.32
N PRO A 185 13.45 -16.61 16.47
CA PRO A 185 12.30 -17.27 17.11
C PRO A 185 11.95 -16.68 18.49
N GLY A 186 12.96 -16.41 19.32
CA GLY A 186 12.75 -15.82 20.65
C GLY A 186 12.20 -14.40 20.61
N GLU A 187 12.56 -13.61 19.59
CA GLU A 187 11.99 -12.27 19.41
C GLU A 187 10.55 -12.34 18.91
N ARG A 188 10.27 -13.24 17.95
CA ARG A 188 8.92 -13.48 17.44
C ARG A 188 7.95 -13.89 18.55
N HIS A 189 8.38 -14.78 19.45
CA HIS A 189 7.57 -15.15 20.61
C HIS A 189 7.28 -13.95 21.51
N ARG A 190 8.31 -13.17 21.87
CA ARG A 190 8.14 -11.98 22.74
C ARG A 190 7.20 -10.93 22.16
N ILE A 191 7.29 -10.64 20.86
CA ILE A 191 6.42 -9.64 20.23
C ILE A 191 4.98 -10.15 20.12
N ARG A 192 4.79 -11.45 19.85
CA ARG A 192 3.47 -12.08 19.80
C ARG A 192 2.81 -12.07 21.18
N ASP A 193 3.54 -12.43 22.23
CA ASP A 193 3.02 -12.47 23.60
C ASP A 193 2.65 -11.08 24.12
N ARG A 194 3.36 -10.04 23.66
CA ARG A 194 3.01 -8.64 23.92
C ARG A 194 1.90 -8.11 23.02
N ASN A 195 1.43 -8.91 22.07
CA ASN A 195 0.46 -8.51 21.07
C ASN A 195 0.92 -7.34 20.17
N HIS A 196 2.23 -7.21 19.97
CA HIS A 196 2.85 -6.21 19.09
C HIS A 196 2.98 -6.77 17.66
N THR A 197 1.87 -7.23 17.11
CA THR A 197 1.79 -7.77 15.75
C THR A 197 0.62 -7.15 15.01
N LEU A 198 0.63 -7.27 13.69
CA LEU A 198 -0.43 -6.78 12.82
C LEU A 198 -1.80 -7.36 13.18
N TYR A 199 -1.84 -8.57 13.73
CA TYR A 199 -3.08 -9.17 14.23
C TYR A 199 -3.77 -8.26 15.25
N GLY A 200 -3.03 -7.69 16.22
CA GLY A 200 -3.61 -6.82 17.23
C GLY A 200 -4.11 -5.48 16.68
N ILE A 201 -3.56 -5.04 15.55
CA ILE A 201 -4.06 -3.86 14.83
C ILE A 201 -5.36 -4.21 14.12
N LEU A 202 -5.42 -5.30 13.37
CA LEU A 202 -6.61 -5.66 12.59
C LEU A 202 -7.76 -6.12 13.48
N ASN A 203 -7.46 -6.78 14.60
CA ASN A 203 -8.47 -7.23 15.55
C ASN A 203 -8.88 -6.07 16.48
N ALA A 204 -10.10 -5.58 16.30
CA ALA A 204 -10.59 -4.40 17.01
C ALA A 204 -11.19 -4.69 18.38
N ARG A 205 -11.40 -5.98 18.72
CA ARG A 205 -12.08 -6.38 19.96
C ARG A 205 -11.31 -7.50 20.67
N GLY A 206 -11.58 -7.61 21.97
CA GLY A 206 -10.99 -8.65 22.83
C GLY A 206 -9.61 -8.28 23.36
N GLU A 207 -9.04 -9.21 24.12
CA GLU A 207 -7.79 -9.03 24.88
C GLU A 207 -6.56 -8.77 24.00
N HIS A 208 -6.66 -9.12 22.71
CA HIS A 208 -5.60 -8.92 21.73
C HIS A 208 -5.85 -7.70 20.84
N SER A 209 -6.67 -6.73 21.22
CA SER A 209 -6.79 -5.48 20.45
C SER A 209 -5.74 -4.46 20.87
N THR A 210 -5.04 -3.87 19.89
CA THR A 210 -4.15 -2.72 20.12
C THR A 210 -4.95 -1.41 20.08
N PRO A 211 -4.79 -0.47 21.01
CA PRO A 211 -5.42 0.84 20.90
C PRO A 211 -4.91 1.64 19.68
N PRO A 212 -5.76 2.43 18.98
CA PRO A 212 -5.33 3.23 17.83
C PRO A 212 -4.14 4.17 18.09
N GLY A 213 -4.05 4.74 19.30
CA GLY A 213 -2.93 5.59 19.71
C GLY A 213 -1.57 4.87 19.72
N ASP A 214 -1.58 3.54 19.84
CA ASP A 214 -0.37 2.73 19.97
C ASP A 214 0.06 2.09 18.64
N PHE A 215 -0.69 2.27 17.55
CA PHE A 215 -0.38 1.66 16.25
C PHE A 215 1.03 1.99 15.75
N GLY A 216 1.49 3.22 15.98
CA GLY A 216 2.83 3.63 15.61
C GLY A 216 3.94 3.01 16.46
N ALA A 217 3.63 2.56 17.67
CA ALA A 217 4.61 2.09 18.65
C ALA A 217 4.88 0.58 18.57
N ILE A 218 4.03 -0.18 17.88
CA ILE A 218 4.22 -1.63 17.72
C ILE A 218 5.31 -2.00 16.70
N SER A 219 5.81 -1.04 15.92
CA SER A 219 6.88 -1.30 14.95
C SER A 219 8.20 -1.63 15.64
N ILE A 220 8.94 -2.56 15.03
CA ILE A 220 10.19 -3.10 15.58
C ILE A 220 11.35 -2.50 14.80
N PRO A 221 12.28 -1.78 15.44
CA PRO A 221 13.44 -1.23 14.76
C PRO A 221 14.41 -2.35 14.34
N LEU A 222 14.72 -2.39 13.05
CA LEU A 222 15.63 -3.36 12.44
C LEU A 222 17.08 -2.83 12.38
N ASN A 223 17.28 -1.50 12.39
CA ASN A 223 18.59 -0.85 12.41
C ASN A 223 19.19 -0.67 13.82
N ARG A 224 19.27 -1.75 14.60
CA ARG A 224 19.60 -1.75 16.04
C ARG A 224 20.93 -1.05 16.40
N ALA A 225 21.92 -1.10 15.51
CA ALA A 225 23.23 -0.50 15.75
C ALA A 225 23.24 1.05 15.72
N ARG A 226 22.18 1.69 15.23
CA ARG A 226 22.08 3.15 15.08
C ARG A 226 20.72 3.70 15.50
N ARG A 227 20.14 3.17 16.56
CA ARG A 227 18.85 3.65 17.09
C ARG A 227 18.91 5.17 17.32
N GLY A 228 18.05 5.93 16.65
CA GLY A 228 17.98 7.39 16.74
C GLY A 228 19.09 8.18 16.01
N LYS A 229 20.02 7.53 15.31
CA LYS A 229 21.13 8.19 14.57
C LYS A 229 21.05 8.02 13.04
N GLY A 230 19.88 7.66 12.52
CA GLY A 230 19.68 7.43 11.09
C GLY A 230 18.20 7.32 10.72
N PRO A 231 17.90 7.26 9.40
CA PRO A 231 16.54 7.10 8.90
C PRO A 231 15.88 5.82 9.46
N ASN A 232 14.55 5.83 9.57
CA ASN A 232 13.79 4.70 10.10
C ASN A 232 14.01 3.44 9.26
N PHE A 233 14.15 2.30 9.92
CA PHE A 233 14.18 0.99 9.26
C PHE A 233 13.51 0.01 10.21
N GLU A 234 12.23 -0.27 9.97
CA GLU A 234 11.36 -0.89 10.96
C GLU A 234 10.40 -1.91 10.34
N LEU A 235 9.88 -2.81 11.17
CA LEU A 235 8.96 -3.87 10.77
C LEU A 235 7.72 -3.86 11.67
N VAL A 236 6.53 -3.84 11.09
CA VAL A 236 5.30 -4.32 11.71
C VAL A 236 5.18 -5.81 11.42
N ALA A 237 5.35 -6.62 12.46
CA ALA A 237 5.39 -8.07 12.34
C ALA A 237 4.01 -8.67 12.10
N GLY A 238 3.97 -9.71 11.27
CA GLY A 238 2.83 -10.61 11.12
C GLY A 238 2.97 -11.82 12.04
N ASP A 239 1.87 -12.53 12.24
CA ASP A 239 1.86 -13.84 12.90
C ASP A 239 0.75 -14.74 12.34
N GLU A 240 0.76 -16.00 12.75
CA GLU A 240 -0.14 -17.05 12.29
C GLU A 240 -1.63 -16.74 12.49
N ARG A 241 -2.01 -15.90 13.46
CA ARG A 241 -3.41 -15.55 13.76
C ARG A 241 -4.03 -14.69 12.66
N LEU A 242 -3.21 -14.07 11.80
CA LEU A 242 -3.70 -13.41 10.59
C LEU A 242 -4.50 -14.36 9.68
N PHE A 243 -4.32 -15.69 9.81
CA PHE A 243 -5.09 -16.68 9.06
C PHE A 243 -6.60 -16.50 9.25
N GLU A 244 -7.06 -16.05 10.42
CA GLU A 244 -8.47 -15.76 10.67
C GLU A 244 -9.05 -14.69 9.71
N PHE A 245 -8.21 -13.78 9.21
CA PHE A 245 -8.61 -12.78 8.20
C PHE A 245 -8.71 -13.36 6.78
N THR A 246 -8.21 -14.57 6.54
CA THR A 246 -8.26 -15.17 5.20
C THR A 246 -9.55 -15.94 4.92
N LEU A 247 -10.24 -16.43 5.95
CA LEU A 247 -11.41 -17.31 5.83
C LEU A 247 -12.71 -16.58 5.44
N ASP A 248 -12.69 -15.24 5.42
CA ASP A 248 -13.81 -14.37 5.03
C ASP A 248 -15.13 -14.54 5.82
N THR A 249 -15.11 -15.27 6.94
CA THR A 249 -16.30 -15.56 7.77
C THR A 249 -16.70 -14.44 8.72
N ARG A 250 -15.90 -13.38 8.83
CA ARG A 250 -16.18 -12.27 9.75
C ARG A 250 -17.37 -11.41 9.30
N PRO A 251 -18.13 -10.80 10.22
CA PRO A 251 -19.14 -9.82 9.87
C PRO A 251 -18.53 -8.63 9.10
N ASP A 252 -19.31 -8.04 8.20
CA ASP A 252 -18.86 -6.90 7.38
C ASP A 252 -18.42 -5.69 8.22
N ARG A 253 -19.07 -5.48 9.37
CA ARG A 253 -18.66 -4.45 10.34
C ARG A 253 -17.21 -4.66 10.81
N ASP A 254 -16.84 -5.89 11.15
CA ASP A 254 -15.51 -6.18 11.67
C ASP A 254 -14.45 -6.11 10.55
N LYS A 255 -14.82 -6.46 9.31
CA LYS A 255 -13.98 -6.23 8.12
C LYS A 255 -13.74 -4.74 7.86
N ALA A 256 -14.79 -3.93 7.94
CA ALA A 256 -14.69 -2.47 7.77
C ALA A 256 -13.85 -1.82 8.87
N GLU A 257 -13.98 -2.29 10.11
CA GLU A 257 -13.20 -1.83 11.25
C GLU A 257 -11.71 -2.21 11.08
N ALA A 258 -11.41 -3.45 10.70
CA ALA A 258 -10.05 -3.90 10.40
C ALA A 258 -9.42 -3.10 9.24
N PHE A 259 -10.20 -2.80 8.20
CA PHE A 259 -9.77 -1.98 7.08
C PHE A 259 -9.39 -0.56 7.53
N THR A 260 -10.25 0.07 8.32
CA THR A 260 -10.01 1.42 8.87
C THR A 260 -8.76 1.46 9.73
N ARG A 261 -8.59 0.46 10.60
CA ARG A 261 -7.42 0.35 11.49
C ARG A 261 -6.13 0.09 10.71
N PHE A 262 -6.18 -0.72 9.66
CA PHE A 262 -5.04 -0.93 8.77
C PHE A 262 -4.62 0.37 8.06
N ARG A 263 -5.59 1.16 7.58
CA ARG A 263 -5.30 2.47 6.96
C ARG A 263 -4.67 3.45 7.95
N ALA A 264 -5.15 3.47 9.19
CA ALA A 264 -4.56 4.30 10.25
C ALA A 264 -3.11 3.91 10.53
N LEU A 265 -2.80 2.61 10.59
CA LEU A 265 -1.43 2.11 10.71
C LEU A 265 -0.57 2.57 9.53
N VAL A 266 -1.03 2.35 8.28
CA VAL A 266 -0.30 2.73 7.08
C VAL A 266 -0.04 4.24 7.04
N ALA A 267 -1.02 5.06 7.42
CA ALA A 267 -0.87 6.51 7.53
C ALA A 267 0.18 6.91 8.57
N ALA A 268 0.19 6.29 9.74
CA ALA A 268 1.17 6.55 10.79
C ALA A 268 2.60 6.16 10.39
N LEU A 269 2.77 5.10 9.59
CA LEU A 269 4.07 4.69 9.04
C LEU A 269 4.51 5.62 7.91
N ARG A 270 3.59 5.96 7.00
CA ARG A 270 3.82 6.88 5.88
C ARG A 270 4.30 8.25 6.34
N ALA A 271 3.82 8.73 7.48
CA ALA A 271 4.22 10.03 8.03
C ALA A 271 5.70 10.12 8.44
N ARG A 272 6.40 8.98 8.62
CA ARG A 272 7.78 8.92 9.14
C ARG A 272 8.75 8.08 8.31
N SER A 273 8.30 7.61 7.15
CA SER A 273 9.08 6.78 6.24
C SER A 273 8.98 7.33 4.82
N ASP A 274 10.03 7.16 4.02
CA ASP A 274 10.03 7.44 2.58
C ASP A 274 9.20 6.39 1.83
N ALA A 275 9.18 5.15 2.33
CA ALA A 275 8.36 4.07 1.77
C ALA A 275 7.84 3.10 2.84
N VAL A 276 6.61 2.64 2.64
CA VAL A 276 5.96 1.58 3.42
C VAL A 276 5.78 0.37 2.51
N ILE A 277 6.40 -0.75 2.87
CA ILE A 277 6.45 -1.96 2.05
C ILE A 277 5.52 -3.01 2.63
N ILE A 278 4.53 -3.42 1.87
CA ILE A 278 3.58 -4.47 2.27
C ILE A 278 3.98 -5.77 1.59
N ASP A 279 4.38 -6.78 2.37
CA ASP A 279 4.57 -8.16 1.89
C ASP A 279 3.27 -8.93 2.11
N SER A 280 2.68 -9.45 1.03
CA SER A 280 1.39 -10.14 1.08
C SER A 280 1.51 -11.63 0.76
N ASN A 281 0.52 -12.38 1.24
CA ASN A 281 0.30 -13.76 0.83
C ASN A 281 -0.03 -13.88 -0.68
N PRO A 282 0.22 -15.04 -1.32
CA PRO A 282 -0.05 -15.26 -2.75
C PRO A 282 -1.52 -15.57 -3.08
N CYS A 283 -2.48 -15.22 -2.22
CA CYS A 283 -3.89 -15.59 -2.37
C CYS A 283 -4.80 -14.37 -2.38
N ALA A 284 -5.75 -14.32 -3.31
CA ALA A 284 -6.81 -13.31 -3.33
C ALA A 284 -7.74 -13.49 -2.11
N THR A 285 -7.41 -12.77 -1.03
CA THR A 285 -8.05 -12.84 0.30
C THR A 285 -8.31 -11.43 0.80
N PHE A 286 -9.04 -11.27 1.91
CA PHE A 286 -9.24 -9.96 2.55
C PHE A 286 -7.90 -9.25 2.86
N LEU A 287 -6.87 -9.99 3.29
CA LEU A 287 -5.53 -9.44 3.52
C LEU A 287 -4.91 -8.86 2.24
N THR A 288 -4.98 -9.58 1.12
CA THR A 288 -4.51 -9.04 -0.17
C THR A 288 -5.34 -7.82 -0.62
N ARG A 289 -6.64 -7.78 -0.30
CA ARG A 289 -7.47 -6.59 -0.53
C ARG A 289 -6.96 -5.40 0.28
N LEU A 290 -6.57 -5.57 1.54
CA LEU A 290 -5.94 -4.50 2.34
C LEU A 290 -4.66 -3.97 1.67
N ALA A 291 -3.80 -4.86 1.16
CA ALA A 291 -2.60 -4.44 0.43
C ALA A 291 -2.94 -3.63 -0.84
N ILE A 292 -3.84 -4.14 -1.69
CA ILE A 292 -4.19 -3.49 -2.97
C ILE A 292 -4.82 -2.12 -2.77
N THR A 293 -5.73 -2.03 -1.80
CA THR A 293 -6.50 -0.81 -1.53
C THR A 293 -5.69 0.26 -0.81
N THR A 294 -4.57 -0.08 -0.17
CA THR A 294 -3.69 0.91 0.49
C THR A 294 -2.44 1.25 -0.30
N ALA A 295 -2.08 0.42 -1.29
CA ALA A 295 -0.90 0.63 -2.12
C ALA A 295 -1.09 1.80 -3.09
N ASP A 296 -0.11 2.71 -3.12
CA ASP A 296 0.08 3.63 -4.23
C ASP A 296 0.59 2.88 -5.46
N HIS A 297 1.51 1.93 -5.22
CA HIS A 297 2.25 1.22 -6.27
C HIS A 297 2.31 -0.28 -5.99
N ILE A 298 2.20 -1.10 -7.02
CA ILE A 298 2.28 -2.56 -6.91
C ILE A 298 3.50 -3.06 -7.65
N VAL A 299 4.29 -3.90 -6.98
CA VAL A 299 5.44 -4.59 -7.58
C VAL A 299 5.13 -6.08 -7.66
N ALA A 300 5.13 -6.60 -8.89
CA ALA A 300 4.94 -8.00 -9.20
C ALA A 300 6.27 -8.66 -9.56
N PRO A 301 6.89 -9.40 -8.63
CA PRO A 301 8.08 -10.19 -8.94
C PRO A 301 7.72 -11.41 -9.79
N VAL A 302 8.46 -11.64 -10.85
CA VAL A 302 8.21 -12.72 -11.81
C VAL A 302 9.47 -13.54 -12.02
N ARG A 303 9.35 -14.86 -11.94
CA ARG A 303 10.43 -15.76 -12.33
C ARG A 303 10.29 -16.17 -13.78
N PRO A 304 11.37 -16.26 -14.57
CA PRO A 304 11.29 -16.76 -15.94
C PRO A 304 10.96 -18.26 -15.99
N GLU A 305 9.67 -18.55 -15.98
CA GLU A 305 9.12 -19.90 -16.01
C GLU A 305 7.88 -19.90 -16.92
N ARG A 306 7.47 -21.09 -17.38
CA ARG A 306 6.20 -21.23 -18.11
C ARG A 306 5.04 -20.65 -17.29
N TYR A 307 4.08 -20.03 -17.97
CA TYR A 307 2.86 -19.43 -17.39
C TYR A 307 3.08 -18.18 -16.52
N SER A 308 4.25 -17.53 -16.62
CA SER A 308 4.52 -16.29 -15.89
C SER A 308 3.58 -15.16 -16.28
N LEU A 309 3.31 -15.00 -17.58
CA LEU A 309 2.36 -14.01 -18.08
C LEU A 309 0.92 -14.31 -17.63
N THR A 310 0.53 -15.60 -17.56
CA THR A 310 -0.78 -16.00 -17.03
C THR A 310 -0.97 -15.55 -15.58
N GLY A 311 0.03 -15.79 -14.72
CA GLY A 311 -0.01 -15.33 -13.33
C GLY A 311 -0.09 -13.81 -13.20
N LEU A 312 0.61 -13.08 -14.07
CA LEU A 312 0.51 -11.61 -14.14
C LEU A 312 -0.88 -11.14 -14.56
N ASN A 313 -1.48 -11.74 -15.59
CA ASN A 313 -2.83 -11.43 -16.04
C ASN A 313 -3.87 -11.64 -14.92
N MET A 314 -3.76 -12.75 -14.17
CA MET A 314 -4.64 -13.00 -13.04
C MET A 314 -4.47 -11.95 -11.93
N LEU A 315 -3.23 -11.55 -11.65
CA LEU A 315 -2.96 -10.50 -10.67
C LEU A 315 -3.56 -9.16 -11.12
N GLU A 316 -3.32 -8.74 -12.36
CA GLU A 316 -3.90 -7.51 -12.92
C GLU A 316 -5.42 -7.52 -12.79
N HIS A 317 -6.07 -8.63 -13.15
CA HIS A 317 -7.51 -8.77 -13.02
C HIS A 317 -7.98 -8.58 -11.57
N VAL A 318 -7.36 -9.27 -10.60
CA VAL A 318 -7.72 -9.13 -9.17
C VAL A 318 -7.57 -7.69 -8.70
N VAL A 319 -6.46 -7.03 -9.05
CA VAL A 319 -6.23 -5.63 -8.65
C VAL A 319 -7.25 -4.71 -9.31
N ARG A 320 -7.59 -4.93 -10.58
CA ARG A 320 -8.62 -4.16 -11.31
C ARG A 320 -9.99 -4.30 -10.68
N GLU A 321 -10.41 -5.53 -10.34
CA GLU A 321 -11.68 -5.79 -9.67
C GLU A 321 -11.74 -5.12 -8.29
N VAL A 322 -10.65 -5.20 -7.51
CA VAL A 322 -10.60 -4.54 -6.19
C VAL A 322 -10.63 -3.01 -6.30
N ARG A 323 -9.90 -2.43 -7.25
CA ARG A 323 -9.86 -0.98 -7.46
C ARG A 323 -11.10 -0.43 -8.19
N GLY A 324 -11.87 -1.30 -8.85
CA GLY A 324 -13.06 -0.94 -9.63
C GLY A 324 -12.77 -0.13 -10.90
N ARG A 325 -11.49 -0.09 -11.36
CA ARG A 325 -11.06 0.63 -12.55
C ARG A 325 -9.84 -0.02 -13.18
N ALA A 326 -9.61 0.29 -14.46
CA ALA A 326 -8.38 -0.07 -15.15
C ALA A 326 -7.13 0.43 -14.40
N LEU A 327 -6.09 -0.39 -14.40
CA LEU A 327 -4.79 -0.03 -13.86
C LEU A 327 -4.03 0.85 -14.85
N ARG A 328 -3.29 1.81 -14.31
CA ARG A 328 -2.33 2.58 -15.10
C ARG A 328 -0.96 1.90 -14.98
N PRO A 329 -0.20 1.76 -16.07
CA PRO A 329 1.11 1.13 -16.01
C PRO A 329 2.04 1.77 -14.97
N GLU A 330 1.91 3.07 -14.69
CA GLU A 330 2.74 3.79 -13.73
C GLU A 330 2.50 3.32 -12.29
N GLU A 331 1.32 2.78 -11.98
CA GLU A 331 0.96 2.24 -10.65
C GLU A 331 1.42 0.79 -10.44
N PHE A 332 2.10 0.22 -11.44
CA PHE A 332 2.49 -1.18 -11.47
C PHE A 332 3.94 -1.35 -11.95
N SER A 333 4.62 -2.36 -11.43
CA SER A 333 5.96 -2.74 -11.89
C SER A 333 6.11 -4.23 -11.94
N VAL A 334 6.61 -4.74 -13.06
CA VAL A 334 7.02 -6.14 -13.19
C VAL A 334 8.54 -6.20 -12.99
N LEU A 335 8.99 -6.99 -12.02
CA LEU A 335 10.41 -7.20 -11.75
C LEU A 335 10.78 -8.65 -12.05
N LEU A 336 11.65 -8.87 -13.04
CA LEU A 336 12.18 -10.20 -13.29
C LEU A 336 13.17 -10.59 -12.20
N ASN A 337 12.98 -11.80 -11.67
CA ASN A 337 13.72 -12.35 -10.55
C ASN A 337 14.24 -13.75 -10.87
N GLY A 338 15.44 -14.06 -10.41
CA GLY A 338 16.06 -15.35 -10.68
C GLY A 338 16.41 -15.55 -12.15
N VAL A 339 16.81 -14.47 -12.84
CA VAL A 339 17.35 -14.57 -14.22
C VAL A 339 18.74 -15.18 -14.21
N ASN A 340 19.20 -15.73 -15.33
CA ASN A 340 20.47 -16.43 -15.48
C ASN A 340 20.64 -17.61 -14.50
N ASP A 341 19.55 -18.32 -14.20
CA ASP A 341 19.55 -19.48 -13.33
C ASP A 341 20.15 -20.71 -14.01
N ARG A 342 21.46 -20.88 -13.89
CA ARG A 342 22.22 -22.02 -14.43
C ARG A 342 21.89 -23.37 -13.79
N THR A 343 21.05 -23.39 -12.74
CA THR A 343 20.58 -24.65 -12.14
C THR A 343 19.39 -25.24 -12.87
N ARG A 344 18.73 -24.47 -13.75
CA ARG A 344 17.70 -24.98 -14.65
C ARG A 344 18.37 -25.79 -15.77
N SER A 345 17.81 -26.96 -16.09
CA SER A 345 18.34 -27.88 -17.12
C SER A 345 18.47 -27.19 -18.48
N GLY A 346 19.44 -27.60 -19.31
CA GLY A 346 19.87 -26.92 -20.55
C GLY A 346 18.80 -26.61 -21.62
N GLU A 347 17.56 -27.11 -21.49
CA GLU A 347 16.40 -26.72 -22.30
C GLU A 347 15.83 -25.33 -21.93
N THR A 348 16.38 -24.66 -20.92
CA THR A 348 15.85 -23.41 -20.32
C THR A 348 16.68 -22.15 -20.60
N GLY A 349 17.75 -22.23 -21.41
CA GLY A 349 18.57 -21.04 -21.75
C GLY A 349 17.78 -19.92 -22.44
N ASP A 350 16.67 -20.27 -23.08
CA ASP A 350 15.76 -19.34 -23.75
C ASP A 350 14.61 -18.85 -22.83
N ALA A 351 14.41 -19.45 -21.66
CA ALA A 351 13.25 -19.13 -20.81
C ALA A 351 13.24 -17.67 -20.34
N ASP A 352 14.41 -17.11 -20.05
CA ASP A 352 14.58 -15.71 -19.66
C ASP A 352 14.21 -14.76 -20.81
N ALA A 353 14.76 -15.02 -22.01
CA ALA A 353 14.49 -14.21 -23.19
C ALA A 353 13.04 -14.32 -23.65
N LEU A 354 12.48 -15.53 -23.68
CA LEU A 354 11.08 -15.79 -24.00
C LEU A 354 10.15 -15.11 -23.00
N THR A 355 10.34 -15.32 -21.69
CA THR A 355 9.47 -14.70 -20.67
C THR A 355 9.56 -13.18 -20.74
N ARG A 356 10.76 -12.62 -20.92
CA ARG A 356 10.93 -11.18 -21.11
C ARG A 356 10.20 -10.69 -22.36
N GLY A 357 10.37 -11.39 -23.48
CA GLY A 357 9.70 -11.06 -24.75
C GLY A 357 8.18 -11.11 -24.64
N GLU A 358 7.62 -12.14 -24.02
CA GLU A 358 6.18 -12.27 -23.77
C GLU A 358 5.64 -11.10 -22.93
N ILE A 359 6.33 -10.74 -21.84
CA ILE A 359 5.93 -9.63 -20.97
C ILE A 359 6.08 -8.29 -21.68
N GLN A 360 7.18 -8.09 -22.41
CA GLN A 360 7.48 -6.85 -23.13
C GLN A 360 6.47 -6.60 -24.26
N ASN A 361 6.01 -7.65 -24.92
CA ASN A 361 5.00 -7.57 -25.99
C ASN A 361 3.56 -7.49 -25.46
N ALA A 362 3.33 -7.69 -24.16
CA ALA A 362 2.01 -7.56 -23.57
C ALA A 362 1.66 -6.07 -23.39
N PRO A 363 0.51 -5.56 -23.88
CA PRO A 363 0.20 -4.13 -23.92
C PRO A 363 0.33 -3.39 -22.57
N PHE A 364 -0.17 -4.00 -21.48
CA PHE A 364 -0.07 -3.42 -20.14
C PHE A 364 1.29 -3.65 -19.49
N PHE A 365 1.81 -4.90 -19.54
CA PHE A 365 3.00 -5.27 -18.79
C PHE A 365 4.31 -4.83 -19.43
N GLY A 366 4.36 -4.61 -20.75
CA GLY A 366 5.57 -4.10 -21.40
C GLY A 366 5.96 -2.73 -20.89
N SER A 367 4.96 -1.86 -20.67
CA SER A 367 5.16 -0.53 -20.07
C SER A 367 5.47 -0.61 -18.56
N ALA A 368 5.03 -1.67 -17.88
CA ALA A 368 5.27 -1.89 -16.45
C ALA A 368 6.57 -2.66 -16.16
N LEU A 369 7.19 -3.29 -17.16
CA LEU A 369 8.41 -4.06 -17.00
C LEU A 369 9.58 -3.14 -16.63
N LEU A 370 10.24 -3.45 -15.51
CA LEU A 370 11.43 -2.73 -15.11
C LEU A 370 12.63 -3.15 -15.97
N PRO A 371 13.53 -2.20 -16.29
CA PRO A 371 14.74 -2.51 -17.04
C PRO A 371 15.76 -3.29 -16.20
N ASP A 372 15.74 -3.11 -14.88
CA ASP A 372 16.58 -3.84 -13.94
C ASP A 372 15.97 -5.20 -13.59
N GLU A 373 16.83 -6.21 -13.49
CA GLU A 373 16.45 -7.59 -13.17
C GLU A 373 17.33 -8.15 -12.06
N VAL A 374 16.79 -9.04 -11.26
CA VAL A 374 17.53 -9.67 -10.16
C VAL A 374 18.03 -11.06 -10.61
N PRO A 375 19.35 -11.27 -10.73
CA PRO A 375 19.89 -12.57 -11.12
C PRO A 375 19.68 -13.62 -10.03
N TYR A 376 19.64 -14.89 -10.44
CA TYR A 376 19.61 -16.01 -9.53
C TYR A 376 20.80 -15.97 -8.57
N SER A 377 20.49 -16.10 -7.29
CA SER A 377 21.48 -16.23 -6.23
C SER A 377 21.07 -17.36 -5.30
N ALA A 378 21.90 -18.39 -5.23
CA ALA A 378 21.74 -19.49 -4.26
C ALA A 378 21.71 -18.96 -2.82
N VAL A 379 22.33 -17.82 -2.56
CA VAL A 379 22.40 -17.21 -1.23
C VAL A 379 21.10 -16.43 -0.92
N LEU A 380 20.48 -15.77 -1.89
CA LEU A 380 19.13 -15.21 -1.74
C LEU A 380 18.06 -16.32 -1.60
N ARG A 381 18.26 -17.47 -2.27
CA ARG A 381 17.33 -18.61 -2.23
C ARG A 381 17.42 -19.42 -0.93
N SER A 382 18.62 -19.62 -0.39
CA SER A 382 18.86 -20.40 0.85
C SER A 382 18.56 -19.62 2.14
N ALA A 383 18.14 -18.36 2.03
CA ALA A 383 17.90 -17.47 3.14
C ALA A 383 16.78 -17.84 4.15
N PRO A 384 15.97 -18.92 4.03
CA PRO A 384 15.05 -19.27 5.12
C PRO A 384 15.26 -20.60 5.85
N THR A 385 16.17 -21.53 5.50
CA THR A 385 16.00 -22.90 6.04
C THR A 385 16.68 -23.25 7.36
N GLU A 386 17.93 -22.89 7.66
CA GLU A 386 18.54 -23.35 8.94
C GLU A 386 19.54 -22.38 9.60
N ARG A 387 20.38 -21.67 8.84
CA ARG A 387 21.40 -20.78 9.42
C ARG A 387 20.86 -19.48 10.04
N PHE A 388 19.65 -19.07 9.67
CA PHE A 388 19.04 -17.79 10.09
C PHE A 388 17.96 -17.96 11.17
N ALA A 389 17.53 -19.19 11.47
CA ALA A 389 16.70 -19.48 12.64
C ALA A 389 17.40 -19.16 13.96
N THR A 390 18.74 -19.08 13.96
CA THR A 390 19.56 -18.75 15.14
C THR A 390 20.11 -17.32 15.13
N ASN A 391 20.13 -16.62 13.98
CA ASN A 391 20.66 -15.25 13.91
C ASN A 391 19.92 -14.43 12.83
N PRO A 392 19.19 -13.35 13.19
CA PRO A 392 18.43 -12.56 12.25
C PRO A 392 19.35 -11.91 11.21
N ILE A 393 18.85 -11.76 9.98
CA ILE A 393 19.57 -11.02 8.94
C ILE A 393 19.56 -9.55 9.32
N ASN A 394 20.65 -9.08 9.93
CA ASN A 394 20.85 -7.65 10.12
C ASN A 394 21.16 -6.99 8.76
N VAL A 395 20.92 -5.69 8.66
CA VAL A 395 21.14 -4.90 7.44
C VAL A 395 22.56 -5.10 6.85
N THR A 396 23.56 -5.33 7.69
CA THR A 396 24.95 -5.61 7.29
C THR A 396 25.15 -7.05 6.76
N ALA A 397 24.39 -8.03 7.25
CA ALA A 397 24.37 -9.40 6.77
C ALA A 397 23.63 -9.50 5.43
N MET A 398 22.64 -8.65 5.16
CA MET A 398 22.05 -8.49 3.82
C MET A 398 23.13 -8.13 2.79
N MET A 399 24.12 -7.31 3.19
CA MET A 399 25.31 -7.06 2.39
C MET A 399 26.27 -8.24 2.26
N ARG A 400 25.98 -9.45 2.73
CA ARG A 400 26.81 -10.64 2.47
C ARG A 400 26.06 -11.69 1.63
N VAL A 401 24.75 -11.53 1.46
CA VAL A 401 23.83 -12.60 1.01
C VAL A 401 23.61 -12.64 -0.53
N GLY A 402 24.38 -11.90 -1.34
CA GLY A 402 24.11 -11.82 -2.80
C GLY A 402 25.31 -11.84 -3.76
N GLY A 403 26.55 -11.88 -3.28
CA GLY A 403 27.68 -11.46 -4.13
C GLY A 403 27.58 -9.98 -4.54
N ARG A 404 28.56 -9.44 -5.27
CA ARG A 404 28.52 -8.03 -5.72
C ARG A 404 27.43 -7.77 -6.79
N PRO A 405 27.25 -8.63 -7.82
CA PRO A 405 26.29 -8.36 -8.89
C PRO A 405 24.82 -8.31 -8.44
N ALA A 406 24.37 -9.24 -7.58
CA ALA A 406 22.98 -9.24 -7.15
C ALA A 406 22.63 -8.02 -6.27
N LYS A 407 23.58 -7.51 -5.48
CA LYS A 407 23.37 -6.31 -4.67
C LYS A 407 23.22 -5.06 -5.53
N GLU A 408 24.08 -4.91 -6.53
CA GLU A 408 24.01 -3.78 -7.45
C GLU A 408 22.69 -3.82 -8.24
N ALA A 409 22.26 -5.01 -8.66
CA ALA A 409 20.94 -5.22 -9.26
C ALA A 409 19.78 -4.84 -8.32
N LEU A 410 19.82 -5.30 -7.06
CA LEU A 410 18.81 -4.97 -6.06
C LEU A 410 18.74 -3.45 -5.80
N ALA A 411 19.88 -2.77 -5.69
CA ALA A 411 19.93 -1.33 -5.47
C ALA A 411 19.35 -0.55 -6.66
N ARG A 412 19.71 -0.92 -7.90
CA ARG A 412 19.14 -0.27 -9.09
C ARG A 412 17.64 -0.53 -9.24
N ALA A 413 17.21 -1.78 -9.06
CA ALA A 413 15.78 -2.13 -9.10
C ALA A 413 14.99 -1.39 -8.02
N ALA A 414 15.51 -1.27 -6.79
CA ALA A 414 14.86 -0.51 -5.73
C ALA A 414 14.75 0.98 -6.07
N ALA A 415 15.81 1.58 -6.61
CA ALA A 415 15.78 2.97 -7.05
C ALA A 415 14.80 3.20 -8.22
N ALA A 416 14.68 2.25 -9.14
CA ALA A 416 13.71 2.29 -10.23
C ALA A 416 12.26 2.22 -9.71
N ILE A 417 11.99 1.30 -8.78
CA ILE A 417 10.68 1.16 -8.13
C ILE A 417 10.31 2.44 -7.39
N LEU A 418 11.20 2.96 -6.53
CA LEU A 418 10.93 4.17 -5.75
C LEU A 418 10.72 5.41 -6.63
N ARG A 419 11.44 5.51 -7.74
CA ARG A 419 11.26 6.60 -8.71
C ARG A 419 9.94 6.50 -9.44
N ARG A 420 9.52 5.30 -9.84
CA ARG A 420 8.25 5.08 -10.53
C ARG A 420 7.05 5.26 -9.60
N ALA A 421 7.21 4.89 -8.33
CA ALA A 421 6.21 5.13 -7.29
C ALA A 421 6.14 6.61 -6.85
N ALA A 422 7.04 7.49 -7.32
CA ALA A 422 7.03 8.89 -6.95
C ALA A 422 5.76 9.62 -7.49
N PRO A 423 5.31 10.71 -6.82
CA PRO A 423 4.15 11.51 -7.26
C PRO A 423 4.21 12.03 -8.68
#